data_AF-A0A0N9I5A5-F1
#
_entry.id   AF-A0A0N9I5A5-F1
#
_cell.length_a   1.000
_cell.length_b   1.000
_cell.length_c   1.000
_cell.angle_alpha   90.00
_cell.angle_beta   90.00
_cell.angle_gamma   90.00
#
_symmetry.space_group_name_H-M   'P 1'
#
loop_
_entity.id
_entity.type
_entity.pdbx_description
1 polymer ?
#
loop_
_entity_poly.entity_id
_entity_poly.type
_entity_poly.pdbx_seq_one_letter_code
_entity_poly.pdbx_strand_id
1 'polypeptide(L)'
;MWLVCYARTFDDLAAMARTAYDNLRPGGEYVGVEMNPRFDWQGPPATEYGLTHRPGARFPGGRELMVTLHVDPPITFRACHWEAEPIVDAFHAAGFTSAGFVPAVGPGGEFWADFRQNPTVTAIRAVKGQR
;
A
#
# COMPACT_ATOMS: atom_id res chain seq x y z
N MET A 1 5.81 -6.37 3.38
CA MET A 1 5.10 -7.27 2.45
C MET A 1 3.98 -6.47 1.81
N TRP A 2 3.78 -6.60 0.50
CA TRP A 2 2.68 -5.96 -0.23
C TRP A 2 1.49 -6.91 -0.25
N LEU A 3 0.40 -6.54 0.42
CA LEU A 3 -0.76 -7.42 0.53
C LEU A 3 -1.99 -6.77 -0.11
N VAL A 4 -2.37 -5.58 0.35
CA VAL A 4 -3.68 -5.03 0.01
C VAL A 4 -3.74 -4.43 -1.41
N CYS A 5 -2.58 -4.13 -2.02
CA CYS A 5 -2.53 -3.69 -3.41
C CYS A 5 -3.00 -4.75 -4.42
N TYR A 6 -3.21 -6.02 -4.03
CA TYR A 6 -3.76 -7.05 -4.92
C TYR A 6 -5.27 -7.25 -4.76
N ALA A 7 -5.89 -6.62 -3.77
CA ALA A 7 -7.34 -6.59 -3.63
C ALA A 7 -7.96 -5.79 -4.78
N ARG A 8 -8.97 -6.35 -5.45
CA ARG A 8 -9.67 -5.70 -6.58
C ARG A 8 -11.00 -5.10 -6.17
N THR A 9 -11.49 -5.46 -4.99
CA THR A 9 -12.74 -4.98 -4.39
C THR A 9 -12.54 -4.69 -2.91
N PHE A 10 -13.48 -3.96 -2.31
CA PHE A 10 -13.48 -3.77 -0.85
C PHE A 10 -13.64 -5.10 -0.10
N ASP A 11 -14.41 -6.05 -0.64
CA ASP A 11 -14.56 -7.38 -0.04
C ASP A 11 -13.23 -8.14 -0.04
N ASP A 12 -12.42 -8.02 -1.10
CA ASP A 12 -11.06 -8.57 -1.13
C ASP A 12 -10.18 -7.91 -0.05
N LEU A 13 -10.25 -6.59 0.12
CA LEU A 13 -9.52 -5.87 1.18
C LEU A 13 -9.91 -6.39 2.56
N ALA A 14 -11.22 -6.47 2.83
CA ALA A 14 -11.76 -6.93 4.10
C ALA A 14 -11.37 -8.38 4.39
N ALA A 15 -11.41 -9.26 3.38
CA ALA A 15 -11.00 -10.66 3.51
C ALA A 15 -9.50 -10.80 3.80
N MET A 16 -8.65 -10.03 3.11
CA MET A 16 -7.19 -10.01 3.37
C MET A 16 -6.88 -9.47 4.77
N ALA A 17 -7.53 -8.36 5.18
CA ALA A 17 -7.38 -7.79 6.51
C ALA A 17 -7.85 -8.75 7.60
N ARG A 18 -8.99 -9.44 7.41
CA ARG A 18 -9.49 -10.46 8.33
C ARG A 18 -8.54 -11.64 8.45
N THR A 19 -7.99 -12.11 7.34
CA THR A 19 -6.97 -13.17 7.35
C THR A 19 -5.74 -12.76 8.18
N ALA A 20 -5.27 -11.52 8.03
CA ALA A 20 -4.19 -11.00 8.86
C ALA A 20 -4.58 -10.95 10.35
N TYR A 21 -5.79 -10.47 10.67
CA TYR A 21 -6.30 -10.41 12.04
C TYR A 21 -6.36 -11.78 12.72
N ASP A 22 -6.87 -12.79 12.03
CA ASP A 22 -7.07 -14.13 12.57
C ASP A 22 -5.73 -14.86 12.86
N ASN A 23 -4.67 -14.51 12.13
CA ASN A 23 -3.33 -15.08 12.32
C ASN A 23 -2.47 -14.36 13.37
N LEU A 24 -2.97 -13.26 13.94
CA LEU A 24 -2.27 -12.53 15.00
C LEU A 24 -2.71 -13.01 16.39
N ARG A 25 -1.75 -13.12 17.30
CA ARG A 25 -2.02 -13.25 18.74
C ARG A 25 -2.67 -11.96 19.27
N PRO A 26 -3.43 -12.01 20.37
CA PRO A 26 -3.87 -10.80 21.07
C PRO A 26 -2.68 -9.85 21.32
N GLY A 27 -2.88 -8.55 21.05
CA GLY A 27 -1.81 -7.56 21.11
C GLY A 27 -0.82 -7.55 19.94
N GLY A 28 -0.95 -8.48 18.98
CA GLY A 28 -0.10 -8.55 17.80
C GLY A 28 -0.35 -7.40 16.82
N GLU A 29 0.60 -7.17 15.93
CA GLU A 29 0.55 -6.09 14.95
C GLU A 29 0.71 -6.62 13.53
N TYR A 30 -0.09 -6.09 12.62
CA TYR A 30 0.16 -6.17 11.19
C TYR A 30 0.99 -4.95 10.77
N VAL A 31 2.09 -5.20 10.07
CA VAL A 31 2.90 -4.16 9.42
C VAL A 31 3.10 -4.53 7.95
N GLY A 32 2.47 -3.77 7.07
CA GLY A 32 2.51 -3.93 5.61
C GLY A 32 3.27 -2.80 4.94
N VAL A 33 3.76 -3.04 3.72
CA VAL A 33 4.25 -1.99 2.81
C VAL A 33 3.26 -1.91 1.68
N GLU A 34 2.77 -0.72 1.38
CA GLU A 34 1.71 -0.50 0.39
C GLU A 34 2.08 0.63 -0.55
N MET A 35 1.35 0.71 -1.67
CA MET A 35 1.48 1.83 -2.61
C MET A 35 0.98 3.04 -1.85
N ASN A 36 1.73 4.13 -1.85
CA ASN A 36 1.30 5.30 -1.09
C ASN A 36 -0.04 5.81 -1.64
N PRO A 37 -1.13 5.81 -0.84
CA PRO A 37 -2.41 6.33 -1.29
C PRO A 37 -2.36 7.81 -1.65
N ARG A 38 -1.34 8.53 -1.15
CA ARG A 38 -1.07 9.94 -1.40
C ARG A 38 -0.03 10.19 -2.51
N PHE A 39 0.34 9.15 -3.26
CA PHE A 39 1.24 9.32 -4.42
C PHE A 39 0.63 10.29 -5.42
N ASP A 40 1.36 11.36 -5.74
CA ASP A 40 0.96 12.35 -6.72
C ASP A 40 1.35 11.86 -8.13
N TRP A 41 0.34 11.57 -8.94
CA TRP A 41 0.53 11.12 -10.32
C TRP A 41 1.13 12.19 -11.24
N GLN A 42 1.10 13.45 -10.84
CA GLN A 42 1.73 14.57 -11.57
C GLN A 42 3.08 14.97 -10.96
N GLY A 43 3.45 14.39 -9.81
CA GLY A 43 4.72 14.63 -9.14
C GLY A 43 5.88 13.81 -9.72
N PRO A 44 7.06 13.87 -9.08
CA PRO A 44 8.22 13.08 -9.49
C PRO A 44 7.91 11.58 -9.60
N PRO A 45 8.35 10.91 -10.69
CA PRO A 45 8.06 9.50 -10.91
C PRO A 45 8.92 8.58 -10.05
N ALA A 46 8.45 7.36 -9.84
CA ALA A 46 9.19 6.33 -9.10
C ALA A 46 10.25 5.56 -9.94
N THR A 47 10.40 5.91 -11.23
CA THR A 47 11.15 5.10 -12.20
C THR A 47 12.62 4.94 -11.83
N GLU A 48 13.27 6.00 -11.35
CA GLU A 48 14.67 5.96 -10.89
C GLU A 48 14.88 5.08 -9.65
N TYR A 49 13.77 4.74 -8.95
CA TYR A 49 13.75 3.87 -7.78
C TYR A 49 13.29 2.45 -8.11
N GLY A 50 13.27 2.07 -9.40
CA GLY A 50 13.02 0.71 -9.86
C GLY A 50 11.56 0.36 -10.16
N LEU A 51 10.64 1.33 -10.11
CA LEU A 51 9.21 1.12 -10.32
C LEU A 51 8.62 2.10 -11.33
N THR A 52 7.95 1.59 -12.37
CA THR A 52 7.07 2.42 -13.20
C THR A 52 5.61 2.03 -12.99
N HIS A 53 4.78 3.05 -12.79
CA HIS A 53 3.35 2.94 -12.56
C HIS A 53 2.58 3.45 -13.76
N ARG A 54 1.63 2.65 -14.27
CA ARG A 54 0.69 3.08 -15.32
C ARG A 54 -0.74 2.95 -14.80
N PRO A 55 -1.39 4.06 -14.44
CA PRO A 55 -2.74 4.02 -13.89
C PRO A 55 -3.76 3.57 -14.94
N GLY A 56 -4.70 2.73 -14.53
CA GLY A 56 -5.79 2.21 -15.35
C GLY A 56 -7.16 2.79 -14.96
N ALA A 57 -8.19 1.96 -15.15
CA ALA A 57 -9.58 2.31 -14.85
C ALA A 57 -9.78 2.63 -13.36
N ARG A 58 -10.66 3.59 -13.06
CA ARG A 58 -11.09 3.91 -11.69
C ARG A 58 -12.18 2.93 -11.23
N PHE A 59 -12.20 2.66 -9.93
CA PHE A 59 -13.27 1.94 -9.23
C PHE A 59 -13.55 2.63 -7.89
N PRO A 60 -14.64 2.30 -7.17
CA PRO A 60 -14.93 2.90 -5.87
C PRO A 60 -13.77 2.72 -4.88
N GLY A 61 -13.14 3.82 -4.47
CA GLY A 61 -12.02 3.81 -3.52
C GLY A 61 -10.64 3.57 -4.14
N GLY A 62 -10.48 3.56 -5.47
CA GLY A 62 -9.17 3.40 -6.08
C GLY A 62 -9.14 3.30 -7.61
N ARG A 63 -8.09 2.68 -8.13
CA ARG A 63 -7.92 2.38 -9.55
C ARG A 63 -7.03 1.17 -9.81
N GLU A 64 -7.25 0.55 -10.96
CA GLU A 64 -6.32 -0.44 -11.49
C GLU A 64 -4.95 0.19 -11.73
N LEU A 65 -3.91 -0.63 -11.58
CA LEU A 65 -2.55 -0.22 -11.78
C LEU A 65 -1.75 -1.31 -12.49
N MET A 66 -1.02 -0.94 -13.54
CA MET A 66 0.06 -1.77 -14.05
C MET A 66 1.37 -1.30 -13.42
N VAL A 67 2.12 -2.23 -12.84
CA VAL A 67 3.42 -1.98 -12.23
C VAL A 67 4.48 -2.71 -13.05
N THR A 68 5.53 -1.99 -13.43
CA THR A 68 6.74 -2.58 -14.03
C THR A 68 7.88 -2.42 -13.05
N LEU A 69 8.45 -3.55 -12.61
CA LEU A 69 9.70 -3.62 -11.86
C LEU A 69 10.87 -3.61 -12.84
N HIS A 70 11.79 -2.66 -12.67
CA HIS A 70 13.02 -2.53 -13.46
C HIS A 70 14.12 -3.45 -12.91
N VAL A 71 13.84 -4.75 -12.94
CA VAL A 71 14.82 -5.84 -12.76
C VAL A 71 15.19 -6.41 -14.13
N ASP A 72 16.14 -7.35 -14.19
CA ASP A 72 16.56 -7.97 -15.46
C ASP A 72 16.18 -9.47 -15.50
N PRO A 73 15.25 -9.90 -16.38
CA PRO A 73 14.44 -9.09 -17.29
C PRO A 73 13.30 -8.34 -16.56
N PRO A 74 12.77 -7.23 -17.12
CA PRO A 74 11.69 -6.48 -16.47
C PRO A 74 10.44 -7.32 -16.22
N ILE A 75 9.83 -7.15 -15.05
CA ILE A 75 8.62 -7.86 -14.65
C ILE A 75 7.45 -6.88 -14.63
N THR A 76 6.36 -7.21 -15.33
CA THR A 76 5.14 -6.39 -15.36
C THR A 76 3.96 -7.17 -14.79
N PHE A 77 3.22 -6.56 -13.86
CA PHE A 77 2.07 -7.19 -13.21
C PHE A 77 0.97 -6.18 -12.89
N ARG A 78 -0.24 -6.70 -12.66
CA ARG A 78 -1.41 -5.91 -12.25
C ARG A 78 -1.49 -5.81 -10.73
N ALA A 79 -1.82 -4.62 -10.27
CA ALA A 79 -2.13 -4.27 -8.90
C ALA A 79 -3.28 -3.25 -8.89
N CYS A 80 -3.61 -2.76 -7.71
CA CYS A 80 -4.55 -1.67 -7.47
C CYS A 80 -3.85 -0.58 -6.66
N HIS A 81 -4.09 0.67 -7.03
CA HIS A 81 -3.83 1.82 -6.18
C HIS A 81 -5.12 2.15 -5.45
N TRP A 82 -5.13 1.91 -4.13
CA TRP A 82 -6.25 2.20 -3.26
C TRP A 82 -6.06 3.57 -2.60
N GLU A 83 -7.17 4.27 -2.42
CA GLU A 83 -7.24 5.45 -1.55
C GLU A 83 -7.10 5.02 -0.08
N ALA A 84 -6.76 5.96 0.79
CA ALA A 84 -6.38 5.66 2.17
C ALA A 84 -7.55 5.10 3.00
N GLU A 85 -8.74 5.70 2.85
CA GLU A 85 -9.92 5.40 3.66
C GLU A 85 -10.39 3.95 3.50
N PRO A 86 -10.61 3.40 2.28
CA PRO A 86 -11.01 2.00 2.11
C PRO A 86 -10.05 0.99 2.75
N ILE A 87 -8.74 1.26 2.72
CA ILE A 87 -7.75 0.40 3.37
C ILE A 87 -7.97 0.43 4.89
N VAL A 88 -8.00 1.61 5.49
CA VAL A 88 -8.15 1.76 6.96
C VAL A 88 -9.46 1.15 7.44
N ASP A 89 -10.55 1.37 6.71
CA ASP A 89 -11.87 0.82 7.02
C ASP A 89 -11.89 -0.70 6.97
N ALA A 90 -11.22 -1.31 5.98
CA ALA A 90 -11.10 -2.77 5.90
C ALA A 90 -10.37 -3.36 7.11
N PHE A 91 -9.30 -2.71 7.60
CA PHE A 91 -8.62 -3.13 8.83
C PHE A 91 -9.50 -2.95 10.07
N HIS A 92 -10.25 -1.86 10.19
CA HIS A 92 -11.20 -1.69 11.30
C HIS A 92 -12.34 -2.72 11.25
N ALA A 93 -12.91 -2.99 10.07
CA ALA A 93 -13.95 -4.01 9.87
C ALA A 93 -13.45 -5.43 10.22
N ALA A 94 -12.16 -5.70 10.00
CA ALA A 94 -11.52 -6.94 10.41
C ALA A 94 -11.38 -7.10 11.94
N GLY A 95 -11.50 -6.02 12.72
CA GLY A 95 -11.45 -6.03 14.17
C GLY A 95 -10.17 -5.44 14.79
N PHE A 96 -9.27 -4.87 13.97
CA PHE A 96 -8.11 -4.13 14.48
C PHE A 96 -8.58 -2.90 15.27
N THR A 97 -7.99 -2.66 16.43
CA THR A 97 -8.35 -1.53 17.31
C THR A 97 -7.68 -0.23 16.90
N SER A 98 -6.67 -0.31 16.04
CA SER A 98 -5.98 0.82 15.42
C SER A 98 -5.50 0.39 14.05
N ALA A 99 -5.64 1.26 13.06
CA ALA A 99 -5.06 1.11 11.73
C ALA A 99 -4.67 2.48 11.18
N GLY A 100 -3.50 2.59 10.55
CA GLY A 100 -3.06 3.84 9.96
C GLY A 100 -1.76 3.73 9.16
N PHE A 101 -1.56 4.71 8.29
CA PHE A 101 -0.35 4.79 7.46
C PHE A 101 0.81 5.40 8.25
N VAL A 102 1.98 4.81 8.07
CA VAL A 102 3.26 5.29 8.58
C VAL A 102 4.07 5.79 7.38
N PRO A 103 4.41 7.09 7.31
CA PRO A 103 5.14 7.65 6.18
C PRO A 103 6.47 6.93 5.93
N ALA A 104 6.82 6.70 4.67
CA ALA A 104 8.13 6.21 4.31
C ALA A 104 9.19 7.29 4.57
N VAL A 105 10.28 6.90 5.24
CA VAL A 105 11.46 7.74 5.39
C VAL A 105 12.47 7.28 4.34
N GLY A 106 12.61 8.06 3.26
CA GLY A 106 13.63 7.80 2.25
C GLY A 106 15.05 8.03 2.80
N PRO A 107 16.08 7.42 2.18
CA PRO A 107 17.48 7.73 2.53
C PRO A 107 17.81 9.20 2.32
N GLY A 108 18.90 9.69 2.90
CA GLY A 108 19.40 11.05 2.67
C GLY A 108 20.08 11.24 1.31
N GLY A 109 20.37 12.48 0.94
CA GLY A 109 21.08 12.83 -0.30
C GLY A 109 20.18 13.34 -1.42
N GLU A 110 20.80 13.92 -2.45
CA GLU A 110 20.15 14.60 -3.57
C GLU A 110 19.33 13.62 -4.44
N PHE A 111 19.90 12.45 -4.75
CA PHE A 111 19.22 11.40 -5.52
C PHE A 111 17.84 11.01 -4.96
N TRP A 112 17.67 11.07 -3.64
CA TRP A 112 16.43 10.69 -2.95
C TRP A 112 15.48 11.88 -2.69
N ALA A 113 15.78 13.07 -3.22
CA ALA A 113 14.94 14.25 -3.03
C ALA A 113 13.52 14.03 -3.58
N ASP A 114 13.43 13.51 -4.80
CA ASP A 114 12.16 13.23 -5.48
C ASP A 114 11.35 12.16 -4.76
N PHE A 115 11.98 11.09 -4.27
CA PHE A 115 11.32 10.10 -3.43
C PHE A 115 10.74 10.71 -2.15
N ARG A 116 11.48 11.60 -1.48
CA ARG A 116 10.98 12.24 -0.25
C ARG A 116 9.84 13.23 -0.53
N GLN A 117 9.84 13.87 -1.70
CA GLN A 117 8.75 14.75 -2.13
C GLN A 117 7.50 13.97 -2.54
N ASN A 118 7.66 12.83 -3.21
CA ASN A 118 6.55 12.02 -3.73
C ASN A 118 6.80 10.51 -3.48
N PRO A 119 6.73 10.05 -2.22
CA PRO A 119 7.10 8.68 -1.89
C PRO A 119 6.10 7.71 -2.51
N THR A 120 6.61 6.76 -3.30
CA THR A 120 5.76 5.79 -3.99
C THR A 120 5.24 4.67 -3.10
N VAL A 121 5.87 4.48 -1.95
CA VAL A 121 5.51 3.46 -0.96
C VAL A 121 5.23 4.12 0.38
N THR A 122 4.43 3.46 1.19
CA THR A 122 4.19 3.80 2.58
C THR A 122 4.10 2.50 3.38
N ALA A 123 4.21 2.59 4.71
CA ALA A 123 3.84 1.47 5.55
C ALA A 123 2.40 1.64 6.05
N ILE A 124 1.73 0.54 6.34
CA ILE A 124 0.51 0.52 7.14
C ILE A 124 0.79 -0.28 8.40
N ARG A 125 0.31 0.22 9.53
CA ARG A 125 0.38 -0.46 10.82
C ARG A 125 -1.03 -0.61 11.38
N ALA A 126 -1.37 -1.83 11.81
CA ALA A 126 -2.62 -2.11 12.49
C ALA A 126 -2.42 -3.01 13.71
N VAL A 127 -3.15 -2.76 14.80
CA VAL A 127 -2.97 -3.44 16.09
C VAL A 127 -4.20 -4.28 16.45
N LYS A 128 -3.99 -5.55 16.77
CA LYS A 128 -5.03 -6.43 17.32
C LYS A 128 -5.16 -6.17 18.81
N GLY A 129 -6.39 -6.00 19.29
CA GLY A 129 -6.68 -5.80 20.71
C GLY A 129 -6.18 -6.97 21.59
N GLN A 130 -6.08 -6.72 22.89
CA GLN A 130 -5.58 -7.67 23.89
C GLN A 130 -6.65 -8.66 24.40
N ARG A 131 -7.91 -8.53 23.98
CA ARG A 131 -9.03 -9.33 24.48
C ARG A 131 -9.15 -10.68 23.78
#